data_AF-A0A519D9H1-F1
#
_entry.id   AF-A0A519D9H1-F1
#
_cell.length_a   1.000
_cell.length_b   1.000
_cell.length_c   1.000
_cell.angle_alpha   90.00
_cell.angle_beta   90.00
_cell.angle_gamma   90.00
#
_symmetry.space_group_name_H-M   'P 1'
#
loop_
_entity.id
_entity.type
_entity.pdbx_description
1 polymer ?
#
loop_
_entity_poly.entity_id
_entity_poly.type
_entity_poly.pdbx_seq_one_letter_code
_entity_poly.pdbx_strand_id
1 'polypeptide(L)' 'RGMNFNVIAAGDSYNDTSMLAIANAGILINPPSNVIDEFPQFLVTTDYAGLLAAIEAAASDIGE' A
#
# COMPACT_ATOMS: atom_id res chain seq x y z
N ARG A 1 -9.27 -17.16 11.06
CA ARG A 1 -7.98 -17.86 10.89
C ARG A 1 -7.26 -17.17 9.74
N GLY A 2 -6.16 -16.46 10.00
CA GLY A 2 -5.32 -15.88 8.95
C GLY A 2 -4.43 -16.95 8.33
N MET A 3 -4.16 -16.83 7.03
CA MET A 3 -3.11 -17.60 6.39
C MET A 3 -1.77 -16.96 6.76
N ASN A 4 -0.72 -17.75 7.01
CA ASN A 4 0.60 -17.25 7.42
C ASN A 4 1.36 -16.64 6.23
N PHE A 5 0.81 -15.60 5.62
CA PHE A 5 1.43 -14.86 4.53
C PHE A 5 1.70 -13.42 4.95
N ASN A 6 2.82 -12.91 4.47
CA ASN A 6 3.08 -11.49 4.39
C ASN A 6 2.31 -10.92 3.19
N VAL A 7 1.53 -9.85 3.41
CA VAL A 7 0.67 -9.23 2.40
C VAL A 7 1.10 -7.80 2.17
N ILE A 8 1.43 -7.48 0.92
CA ILE A 8 1.58 -6.11 0.44
C ILE A 8 0.33 -5.81 -0.40
N ALA A 9 -0.38 -4.72 -0.06
CA ALA A 9 -1.60 -4.31 -0.73
C ALA A 9 -1.41 -2.95 -1.42
N ALA A 10 -1.99 -2.82 -2.61
CA ALA A 10 -2.03 -1.57 -3.35
C ALA A 10 -3.47 -1.23 -3.73
N GLY A 11 -3.83 0.06 -3.64
CA GLY A 11 -5.14 0.58 -4.00
C GLY A 11 -5.05 2.05 -4.40
N ASP A 12 -6.14 2.63 -4.88
CA ASP A 12 -6.16 4.01 -5.38
C ASP A 12 -7.30 4.84 -4.77
N SER A 13 -8.18 4.21 -3.99
CA SER A 13 -9.44 4.83 -3.57
C SER A 13 -9.76 4.62 -2.09
N TYR A 14 -10.79 5.35 -1.64
CA TYR A 14 -11.33 5.23 -0.28
C TYR A 14 -11.78 3.79 0.06
N ASN A 15 -12.28 3.05 -0.93
CA ASN A 15 -12.78 1.68 -0.74
C ASN A 15 -11.66 0.67 -0.46
N ASP A 16 -10.41 1.01 -0.77
CA ASP A 16 -9.26 0.12 -0.58
C ASP A 16 -8.64 0.29 0.81
N THR A 17 -8.91 1.41 1.50
CA THR A 17 -8.25 1.81 2.75
C THR A 17 -8.33 0.75 3.86
N SER A 18 -9.44 0.03 3.94
CA SER A 18 -9.63 -1.06 4.91
C SER A 18 -8.73 -2.25 4.60
N MET A 19 -8.52 -2.59 3.32
CA MET A 19 -7.58 -3.61 2.89
C MET A 19 -6.14 -3.16 3.15
N LEU A 20 -5.80 -1.92 2.79
CA LEU A 20 -4.46 -1.36 2.98
C LEU A 20 -4.05 -1.31 4.46
N ALA A 21 -5.00 -1.02 5.36
CA ALA A 21 -4.75 -0.95 6.79
C ALA A 21 -4.50 -2.32 7.46
N ILE A 22 -4.95 -3.42 6.85
CA ILE A 22 -4.82 -4.78 7.40
C ILE A 22 -3.57 -5.48 6.84
N ALA A 23 -3.06 -5.03 5.70
CA ALA A 23 -1.85 -5.56 5.07
C ALA A 23 -0.59 -5.28 5.91
N ASN A 24 0.47 -6.06 5.70
CA ASN A 24 1.78 -5.79 6.27
C ASN A 24 2.38 -4.48 5.72
N ALA A 25 2.09 -4.17 4.45
CA ALA A 25 2.37 -2.88 3.84
C ALA A 25 1.22 -2.45 2.92
N GLY A 26 0.75 -1.21 3.08
CA GLY A 26 -0.29 -0.60 2.27
C GLY A 26 0.25 0.57 1.45
N ILE A 27 0.02 0.55 0.14
CA ILE A 27 0.50 1.55 -0.81
C ILE A 27 -0.71 2.14 -1.57
N LEU A 28 -0.76 3.46 -1.70
CA LEU A 28 -1.67 4.13 -2.61
C LEU A 28 -0.98 4.38 -3.95
N ILE A 29 -1.59 3.97 -5.06
CA ILE A 29 -1.13 4.22 -6.43
C ILE A 29 -2.07 5.18 -7.14
N ASN A 30 -1.57 6.36 -7.48
CA ASN A 30 -2.29 7.44 -8.15
C ASN A 30 -3.66 7.79 -7.50
N PRO A 31 -3.73 7.97 -6.16
CA PRO A 31 -5.00 8.27 -5.50
C PRO A 31 -5.46 9.72 -5.71
N PRO A 32 -6.75 10.02 -5.55
CA PRO A 32 -7.26 11.38 -5.40
C PRO A 32 -6.63 12.10 -4.20
N SER A 33 -6.48 13.42 -4.28
CA SER A 33 -5.83 14.22 -3.23
C SER A 33 -6.51 14.11 -1.86
N ASN A 34 -7.85 14.06 -1.83
CA ASN A 34 -8.59 13.91 -0.57
C ASN A 34 -8.29 12.58 0.13
N VAL A 35 -8.01 11.51 -0.62
CA VAL A 35 -7.62 10.22 -0.03
C VAL A 35 -6.22 10.34 0.58
N ILE A 36 -5.29 11.07 -0.05
CA ILE A 36 -3.96 11.31 0.51
C ILE A 36 -4.06 12.11 1.82
N ASP A 37 -4.86 13.18 1.81
CA ASP A 37 -5.04 14.06 2.96
C ASP A 37 -5.65 13.32 4.17
N GLU A 38 -6.57 12.39 3.92
CA GLU A 38 -7.25 11.62 4.96
C GLU A 38 -6.47 10.38 5.43
N PHE A 39 -5.59 9.82 4.59
CA PHE A 39 -4.79 8.62 4.89
C PHE A 39 -3.28 8.85 4.69
N PRO A 40 -2.66 9.81 5.40
CA PRO A 40 -1.26 10.17 5.22
C PRO A 40 -0.27 9.07 5.64
N GLN A 41 -0.74 8.01 6.31
CA GLN A 41 0.08 6.86 6.70
C GLN A 41 0.44 5.93 5.54
N PHE A 42 -0.31 5.95 4.44
CA PHE A 42 -0.02 5.11 3.28
C PHE A 42 1.04 5.78 2.40
N LEU A 43 2.02 4.98 1.96
CA LEU A 43 2.97 5.44 0.96
C LEU A 43 2.22 5.74 -0.34
N VAL A 44 2.47 6.89 -0.95
CA VAL A 44 1.85 7.27 -2.22
C VAL A 44 2.86 7.17 -3.36
N THR A 45 2.48 6.49 -4.42
CA THR A 45 3.19 6.46 -5.70
C THR A 45 2.25 6.95 -6.80
N THR A 46 2.79 7.50 -7.89
CA THR A 46 1.97 8.06 -8.99
C THR A 46 2.16 7.35 -10.32
N ASP A 47 3.01 6.32 -10.35
CA ASP A 47 3.27 5.48 -11.53
C ASP A 47 3.65 4.05 -11.13
N TYR A 48 3.67 3.16 -12.12
CA TYR A 48 3.97 1.75 -11.88
C TYR A 48 5.42 1.47 -11.51
N ALA A 49 6.36 2.31 -11.92
CA ALA A 49 7.77 2.15 -11.56
C ALA A 49 7.98 2.45 -10.07
N GLY A 50 7.35 3.52 -9.57
CA GLY A 50 7.28 3.86 -8.16
C GLY A 50 6.56 2.80 -7.35
N LEU A 51 5.45 2.26 -7.86
CA LEU A 51 4.76 1.13 -7.22
C LEU A 51 5.67 -0.10 -7.10
N LEU A 52 6.39 -0.47 -8.16
CA LEU A 52 7.33 -1.60 -8.12
C LEU A 52 8.42 -1.38 -7.06
N ALA A 53 9.06 -0.21 -7.06
CA ALA A 53 10.09 0.13 -6.08
C ALA A 53 9.55 0.11 -4.63
N ALA A 54 8.30 0.56 -4.43
CA ALA A 54 7.63 0.51 -3.15
C ALA A 54 7.35 -0.93 -2.68
N ILE A 55 6.96 -1.83 -3.59
CA ILE A 55 6.76 -3.25 -3.30
C ILE A 55 8.09 -3.91 -2.92
N GLU A 56 9.17 -3.65 -3.67
CA GLU A 56 10.50 -4.19 -3.39
C GLU A 56 11.04 -3.72 -2.03
N ALA A 57 10.88 -2.43 -1.71
CA ALA A 57 11.25 -1.89 -0.41
C ALA A 57 10.43 -2.55 0.72
N ALA A 58 9.12 -2.66 0.56
CA ALA A 58 8.25 -3.31 1.54
C ALA A 58 8.59 -4.80 1.73
N ALA A 59 8.92 -5.53 0.66
CA ALA A 59 9.35 -6.92 0.73
C ALA A 59 10.66 -7.07 1.52
N SER A 60 11.64 -6.19 1.27
CA SER A 60 12.87 -6.16 2.04
C SER A 60 12.64 -5.85 3.52
N ASP A 61 11.73 -4.92 3.84
CA ASP A 61 11.44 -4.51 5.22
C ASP A 61 10.74 -5.62 6.03
N ILE A 62 9.92 -6.44 5.38
CA ILE A 62 9.23 -7.58 6.01
C ILE A 62 10.05 -8.88 5.99
N GLY A 63 11.25 -8.86 5.40
CA GLY A 63 12.25 -9.94 5.45
C GLY A 63 12.09 -11.01 4.37
N GLU A 64 11.51 -10.67 3.22
CA GLU A 64 11.39 -11.54 2.03
C GLU A 64 12.51 -11.29 1.00
#